data_AF-A0A2N1U8C0-F1
#
_entry.id   AF-A0A2N1U8C0-F1
#
_cell.length_a   1.000
_cell.length_b   1.000
_cell.length_c   1.000
_cell.angle_alpha   90.00
_cell.angle_beta   90.00
_cell.angle_gamma   90.00
#
_symmetry.space_group_name_H-M   'P 1'
#
loop_
_entity.id
_entity.type
_entity.pdbx_description
1 polymer ?
#
loop_
_entity_poly.entity_id
_entity_poly.type
_entity_poly.pdbx_seq_one_letter_code
_entity_poly.pdbx_strand_id
1 'polypeptide(L)'
;MKKFGVFLFVFAVFFSFAVVISAQDETTDPAAANDEAATEDTTTAEPVEIPSSVDMTLEMKPDKFVMPANFRGGDPDRGLVNAIEDVFYEQHEHSILYKEDAGEVAEGATFEGDPNITWDTKVKDADGNFQTVSSVNTNMAGNGGKFFAPGEYQIGNGGARQGDGGEGAEDVTTGNEDEDGEEAAGGDQTDEALVGENGETAEGGAKVVTANQAMGVLVHDVTPPDMWIAFQEGAGNIDMAATEQELKNKMVEKIVANLGRPFSQKADEFEDASYVFVDEGTNDERNLEPWKKTARLSVAGALFNDRGAPKFETKTVESKTLNEETATRQIHIAGGDNDALKGVFVRRNVPFIFAAMSVDNGNNRGNTAEVACRIETADGKEVEKDGKAYLFRVPNYPREDYKDQPEYFFVSKAMDKSGNLTTVRMPLHIVNIQAAFEGGRNQ
;
A
#
# COMPACT_ATOMS: atom_id res chain seq x y z
N MET A 1 -24.36 -11.02 -53.06
CA MET A 1 -25.73 -11.54 -53.23
C MET A 1 -26.31 -11.87 -51.86
N LYS A 2 -27.61 -11.59 -51.69
CA LYS A 2 -28.40 -11.59 -50.45
C LYS A 2 -28.60 -12.99 -49.83
N LYS A 3 -28.70 -13.06 -48.49
CA LYS A 3 -29.88 -13.49 -47.67
C LYS A 3 -29.40 -13.93 -46.26
N PHE A 4 -29.73 -13.17 -45.19
CA PHE A 4 -30.94 -13.22 -44.35
C PHE A 4 -30.84 -14.21 -43.18
N GLY A 5 -31.01 -13.73 -41.95
CA GLY A 5 -31.11 -14.56 -40.74
C GLY A 5 -31.17 -13.76 -39.44
N VAL A 6 -32.17 -12.89 -39.32
CA VAL A 6 -32.57 -12.20 -38.07
C VAL A 6 -33.19 -13.21 -37.12
N PHE A 7 -32.76 -13.25 -35.85
CA PHE A 7 -33.63 -13.65 -34.74
C PHE A 7 -33.39 -12.74 -33.54
N LEU A 8 -34.50 -12.14 -33.11
CA LEU A 8 -34.65 -11.11 -32.11
C LEU A 8 -35.49 -11.77 -31.01
N PHE A 9 -34.97 -11.87 -29.79
CA PHE A 9 -35.76 -12.23 -28.62
C PHE A 9 -35.57 -11.16 -27.55
N VAL A 10 -36.60 -10.33 -27.46
CA VAL A 10 -36.88 -9.38 -26.40
C VAL A 10 -37.42 -10.16 -25.21
N PHE A 11 -36.82 -9.97 -24.03
CA PHE A 11 -37.52 -10.15 -22.76
C PHE A 11 -37.12 -9.01 -21.83
N ALA A 12 -37.96 -7.98 -21.80
CA ALA A 12 -38.04 -7.03 -20.71
C ALA A 12 -39.03 -7.60 -19.69
N VAL A 13 -38.60 -7.74 -18.43
CA VAL A 13 -39.50 -7.92 -17.30
C VAL A 13 -39.20 -6.81 -16.31
N PHE A 14 -40.15 -5.88 -16.25
CA PHE A 14 -40.32 -4.86 -15.22
C PHE A 14 -40.56 -5.51 -13.86
N PHE A 15 -39.84 -5.08 -12.83
CA PHE A 15 -40.35 -5.08 -11.45
C PHE A 15 -39.92 -3.79 -10.75
N SER A 16 -40.87 -2.87 -10.75
CA SER A 16 -40.94 -1.68 -9.91
C SER A 16 -41.71 -2.03 -8.64
N PHE A 17 -41.11 -1.84 -7.47
CA PHE A 17 -41.83 -1.65 -6.21
C PHE A 17 -41.37 -0.33 -5.59
N ALA A 18 -42.21 0.69 -5.78
CA ALA A 18 -42.20 1.90 -4.98
C ALA A 18 -43.08 1.63 -3.76
N VAL A 19 -42.50 1.73 -2.56
CA VAL A 19 -43.27 1.86 -1.33
C VAL A 19 -43.38 3.34 -1.03
N VAL A 20 -44.56 3.88 -1.33
CA VAL A 20 -45.07 5.16 -0.85
C VAL A 20 -45.60 4.90 0.56
N ILE A 21 -45.01 5.54 1.57
CA ILE A 21 -45.71 5.81 2.83
C ILE A 21 -45.76 7.34 2.99
N SER A 22 -46.98 7.76 3.23
CA SER A 22 -47.59 9.07 3.12
C SER A 22 -47.08 10.09 4.14
N ALA A 23 -46.68 11.25 3.62
CA ALA A 23 -46.77 12.52 4.33
C ALA A 23 -48.25 12.97 4.32
N GLN A 24 -48.79 13.29 5.49
CA GLN A 24 -49.94 14.16 5.63
C GLN A 24 -49.53 15.32 6.54
N ASP A 25 -49.14 16.42 5.91
CA ASP A 25 -49.31 17.76 6.45
C ASP A 25 -50.73 18.21 6.11
N GLU A 26 -51.48 18.67 7.11
CA GLU A 26 -52.65 19.52 6.92
C GLU A 26 -52.55 20.73 7.87
N THR A 27 -52.73 21.90 7.27
CA THR A 27 -52.47 23.25 7.75
C THR A 27 -53.68 23.91 8.45
N THR A 28 -53.36 24.79 9.44
CA THR A 28 -54.03 26.07 9.83
C THR A 28 -55.44 26.07 10.44
N ASP A 29 -55.62 26.60 11.66
CA ASP A 29 -55.80 28.04 11.95
C ASP A 29 -55.77 28.36 13.50
N PRO A 30 -55.63 29.64 13.93
CA PRO A 30 -55.11 30.05 15.24
C PRO A 30 -56.16 30.54 16.26
N ALA A 31 -55.64 30.77 17.47
CA ALA A 31 -56.11 31.69 18.53
C ALA A 31 -57.29 31.26 19.41
N ALA A 32 -56.97 30.93 20.67
CA ALA A 32 -57.54 31.60 21.84
C ALA A 32 -56.66 31.34 23.07
N ALA A 33 -56.23 32.43 23.70
CA ALA A 33 -55.51 32.43 24.96
C ALA A 33 -56.37 31.86 26.10
N ASN A 34 -55.72 31.10 26.99
CA ASN A 34 -55.98 31.20 28.41
C ASN A 34 -54.72 30.76 29.17
N ASP A 35 -54.15 31.72 29.89
CA ASP A 35 -53.22 31.54 31.00
C ASP A 35 -53.80 30.52 31.99
N GLU A 36 -53.06 29.45 32.27
CA GLU A 36 -53.11 28.80 33.58
C GLU A 36 -51.76 28.12 33.87
N ALA A 37 -50.98 28.84 34.68
CA ALA A 37 -49.98 28.38 35.64
C ALA A 37 -49.10 27.17 35.28
N ALA A 38 -47.82 27.50 35.05
CA ALA A 38 -46.67 26.62 35.21
C ALA A 38 -46.83 25.63 36.37
N THR A 39 -46.82 24.35 36.02
CA THR A 39 -46.23 23.31 36.88
C THR A 39 -45.02 22.79 36.10
N GLU A 40 -43.86 23.40 36.36
CA GLU A 40 -42.58 22.77 36.08
C GLU A 40 -42.57 21.46 36.86
N ASP A 41 -42.89 20.37 36.18
CA ASP A 41 -42.46 19.05 36.63
C ASP A 41 -40.96 18.98 36.31
N THR A 42 -40.18 19.61 37.18
CA THR A 42 -38.74 19.35 37.30
C THR A 42 -38.63 17.92 37.83
N THR A 43 -38.82 16.93 36.96
CA THR A 43 -38.06 15.70 37.08
C THR A 43 -36.60 16.13 37.02
N THR A 44 -36.03 16.32 38.20
CA THR A 44 -34.59 16.36 38.42
C THR A 44 -34.10 15.04 37.84
N ALA A 45 -33.61 15.07 36.60
CA ALA A 45 -32.90 13.94 36.04
C ALA A 45 -31.76 13.69 37.02
N GLU A 46 -31.79 12.56 37.72
CA GLU A 46 -30.67 12.16 38.56
C GLU A 46 -29.42 12.25 37.69
N PRO A 47 -28.33 12.91 38.15
CA PRO A 47 -27.11 12.99 37.38
C PRO A 47 -26.70 11.55 37.05
N VAL A 48 -26.65 11.22 35.76
CA VAL A 48 -26.25 9.90 35.31
C VAL A 48 -24.84 9.69 35.86
N GLU A 49 -24.70 8.73 36.78
CA GLU A 49 -23.40 8.45 37.37
C GLU A 49 -22.47 7.94 36.27
N ILE A 50 -21.52 8.78 35.85
CA ILE A 50 -20.57 8.39 34.81
C ILE A 50 -19.55 7.43 35.44
N PRO A 51 -19.39 6.20 34.94
CA PRO A 51 -18.45 5.24 35.52
C PRO A 51 -17.00 5.71 35.32
N SER A 52 -16.07 5.23 36.15
CA SER A 52 -14.64 5.57 36.04
C SER A 52 -13.97 4.97 34.80
N SER A 53 -14.55 3.92 34.24
CA SER A 53 -14.16 3.35 32.95
C SER A 53 -15.38 3.01 32.12
N VAL A 54 -15.28 3.25 30.81
CA VAL A 54 -16.37 3.06 29.84
C VAL A 54 -15.89 2.17 28.70
N ASP A 55 -16.83 1.45 28.10
CA ASP A 55 -16.55 0.66 26.91
C ASP A 55 -16.19 1.58 25.73
N MET A 56 -15.24 1.10 24.93
CA MET A 56 -14.87 1.67 23.64
C MET A 56 -15.07 0.61 22.57
N THR A 57 -15.50 1.02 21.39
CA THR A 57 -15.35 0.24 20.15
C THR A 57 -14.51 1.04 19.15
N LEU A 58 -13.62 0.36 18.43
CA LEU A 58 -12.82 0.97 17.38
C LEU A 58 -13.28 0.47 16.01
N GLU A 59 -13.41 1.40 15.08
CA GLU A 59 -13.74 1.11 13.70
C GLU A 59 -12.66 1.65 12.76
N MET A 60 -12.42 0.91 11.67
CA MET A 60 -11.53 1.35 10.60
C MET A 60 -12.22 1.16 9.25
N LYS A 61 -12.38 2.25 8.51
CA LYS A 61 -13.01 2.27 7.19
C LYS A 61 -12.08 2.90 6.15
N PRO A 62 -11.98 2.35 4.95
CA PRO A 62 -11.30 3.03 3.85
C PRO A 62 -12.09 4.30 3.43
N ASP A 63 -11.40 5.43 3.21
CA ASP A 63 -12.02 6.73 2.85
C ASP A 63 -12.80 6.64 1.52
N LYS A 64 -12.11 6.25 0.45
CA LYS A 64 -12.70 6.20 -0.91
C LYS A 64 -12.69 4.81 -1.56
N PHE A 65 -11.99 3.85 -0.94
CA PHE A 65 -11.78 2.53 -1.52
C PHE A 65 -12.81 1.55 -0.97
N VAL A 66 -13.46 0.77 -1.83
CA VAL A 66 -14.32 -0.32 -1.37
C VAL A 66 -13.52 -1.62 -1.48
N MET A 67 -13.27 -2.26 -0.33
CA MET A 67 -12.59 -3.55 -0.30
C MET A 67 -13.43 -4.62 -1.04
N PRO A 68 -12.80 -5.50 -1.85
CA PRO A 68 -13.52 -6.57 -2.54
C PRO A 68 -14.34 -7.43 -1.58
N ALA A 69 -15.53 -7.86 -2.03
CA ALA A 69 -16.32 -8.83 -1.27
C ALA A 69 -15.53 -10.13 -1.09
N ASN A 70 -15.53 -10.68 0.13
CA ASN A 70 -14.76 -11.87 0.51
C ASN A 70 -13.25 -11.75 0.29
N PHE A 71 -12.70 -10.53 0.39
CA PHE A 71 -11.27 -10.28 0.21
C PHE A 71 -10.41 -11.30 0.97
N ARG A 72 -9.55 -12.02 0.22
CA ARG A 72 -8.66 -13.10 0.70
C ARG A 72 -9.35 -14.15 1.59
N GLY A 73 -10.61 -14.47 1.28
CA GLY A 73 -11.38 -15.52 1.97
C GLY A 73 -11.80 -15.12 3.37
N GLY A 74 -11.95 -13.80 3.63
CA GLY A 74 -12.27 -13.17 4.90
C GLY A 74 -13.03 -14.08 5.87
N ASP A 75 -12.27 -14.61 6.84
CA ASP A 75 -12.83 -15.28 8.00
C ASP A 75 -13.33 -14.18 8.94
N PRO A 76 -14.65 -13.98 9.10
CA PRO A 76 -15.19 -12.94 9.96
C PRO A 76 -14.82 -13.16 11.43
N ASP A 77 -14.39 -14.38 11.80
CA ASP A 77 -14.07 -14.76 13.18
C ASP A 77 -12.58 -14.54 13.53
N ARG A 78 -11.74 -14.13 12.56
CA ARG A 78 -10.29 -13.97 12.76
C ARG A 78 -9.88 -12.79 13.67
N GLY A 79 -10.82 -11.95 14.09
CA GLY A 79 -10.58 -10.82 15.00
C GLY A 79 -9.63 -9.74 14.48
N LEU A 80 -9.18 -9.83 13.22
CA LEU A 80 -8.30 -8.87 12.55
C LEU A 80 -9.07 -8.17 11.43
N VAL A 81 -8.93 -6.84 11.36
CA VAL A 81 -9.44 -6.05 10.23
C VAL A 81 -8.44 -6.19 9.08
N ASN A 82 -8.91 -6.53 7.88
CA ASN A 82 -8.04 -6.58 6.70
C ASN A 82 -7.86 -5.16 6.13
N ALA A 83 -6.64 -4.85 5.72
CA ALA A 83 -6.28 -3.60 5.06
C ALA A 83 -5.36 -3.86 3.87
N ILE A 84 -5.29 -2.90 2.96
CA ILE A 84 -4.38 -2.89 1.81
C ILE A 84 -3.35 -1.81 2.06
N GLU A 85 -2.08 -2.09 1.78
CA GLU A 85 -1.04 -1.08 1.89
C GLU A 85 -1.32 0.16 1.03
N ASP A 86 -0.78 1.31 1.45
CA ASP A 86 -0.85 2.62 0.79
C ASP A 86 -2.25 3.21 0.58
N VAL A 87 -3.30 2.50 1.00
CA VAL A 87 -4.67 3.00 1.11
C VAL A 87 -4.82 3.80 2.40
N PHE A 88 -5.50 4.94 2.31
CA PHE A 88 -5.85 5.74 3.48
C PHE A 88 -7.07 5.14 4.19
N TYR A 89 -6.94 4.94 5.48
CA TYR A 89 -7.98 4.46 6.37
C TYR A 89 -8.32 5.52 7.40
N GLU A 90 -9.61 5.79 7.52
CA GLU A 90 -10.21 6.57 8.59
C GLU A 90 -10.47 5.62 9.77
N GLN A 91 -9.97 5.99 10.93
CA GLN A 91 -10.10 5.28 12.20
C GLN A 91 -10.99 6.12 13.10
N HIS A 92 -11.95 5.50 13.75
CA HIS A 92 -12.87 6.16 14.66
C HIS A 92 -13.01 5.36 15.95
N GLU A 93 -13.08 6.06 17.08
CA GLU A 93 -13.53 5.48 18.34
C GLU A 93 -15.01 5.81 18.60
N HIS A 94 -15.67 4.87 19.26
CA HIS A 94 -17.03 5.01 19.75
C HIS A 94 -17.04 4.66 21.23
N SER A 95 -17.06 5.68 22.06
CA SER A 95 -17.13 5.61 23.52
C SER A 95 -18.02 6.75 24.00
N ILE A 96 -18.56 6.73 25.23
CA ILE A 96 -19.35 7.85 25.77
C ILE A 96 -18.56 9.16 25.91
N LEU A 97 -17.24 9.15 25.68
CA LEU A 97 -16.48 10.39 25.52
C LEU A 97 -16.99 11.19 24.30
N TYR A 98 -17.57 10.50 23.32
CA TYR A 98 -18.10 11.02 22.05
C TYR A 98 -19.46 10.41 21.68
N LYS A 99 -20.12 10.97 20.66
CA LYS A 99 -21.28 10.37 19.99
C LYS A 99 -20.78 9.28 19.05
N GLU A 100 -21.46 8.13 19.11
CA GLU A 100 -21.18 6.92 18.33
C GLU A 100 -21.10 7.14 16.80
N ASP A 101 -21.56 8.26 16.24
CA ASP A 101 -21.59 8.45 14.79
C ASP A 101 -20.95 9.76 14.28
N ALA A 102 -20.47 10.64 15.16
CA ALA A 102 -20.14 12.02 14.75
C ALA A 102 -18.80 12.58 15.25
N GLY A 103 -18.11 11.91 16.18
CA GLY A 103 -16.93 12.50 16.83
C GLY A 103 -17.24 13.80 17.59
N GLU A 104 -18.51 14.05 17.89
CA GLU A 104 -19.00 15.11 18.76
C GLU A 104 -19.06 14.61 20.21
N VAL A 105 -19.14 15.49 21.21
CA VAL A 105 -19.32 15.07 22.61
C VAL A 105 -20.68 14.39 22.81
N ALA A 106 -20.72 13.29 23.56
CA ALA A 106 -21.96 12.56 23.87
C ALA A 106 -23.02 13.48 24.50
N GLU A 107 -24.26 13.39 24.00
CA GLU A 107 -25.37 14.21 24.48
C GLU A 107 -25.87 13.70 25.84
N GLY A 108 -26.07 14.60 26.81
CA GLY A 108 -26.58 14.27 28.14
C GLY A 108 -25.51 13.85 29.17
N ALA A 109 -24.23 13.79 28.79
CA ALA A 109 -23.12 13.62 29.74
C ALA A 109 -22.43 14.97 30.00
N THR A 110 -22.25 15.33 31.28
CA THR A 110 -21.55 16.56 31.68
C THR A 110 -20.08 16.25 31.92
N PHE A 111 -19.22 16.78 31.06
CA PHE A 111 -17.77 16.63 31.17
C PHE A 111 -17.09 18.00 31.25
N GLU A 112 -15.99 18.07 31.99
CA GLU A 112 -15.14 19.25 32.05
C GLU A 112 -14.08 19.18 30.95
N GLY A 113 -14.06 20.20 30.08
CA GLY A 113 -13.04 20.35 29.04
C GLY A 113 -13.09 19.30 27.93
N ASP A 114 -12.10 19.35 27.04
CA ASP A 114 -11.97 18.40 25.94
C ASP A 114 -11.36 17.06 26.42
N PRO A 115 -11.74 15.93 25.81
CA PRO A 115 -11.07 14.65 26.04
C PRO A 115 -9.60 14.67 25.60
N ASN A 116 -8.79 13.85 26.24
CA ASN A 116 -7.40 13.58 25.89
C ASN A 116 -7.30 12.14 25.35
N ILE A 117 -7.09 11.99 24.04
CA ILE A 117 -6.93 10.71 23.35
C ILE A 117 -5.48 10.52 22.92
N THR A 118 -4.97 9.32 23.11
CA THR A 118 -3.74 8.84 22.48
C THR A 118 -4.04 7.72 21.49
N TRP A 119 -3.74 7.96 20.22
CA TRP A 119 -3.76 6.94 19.17
C TRP A 119 -2.36 6.36 18.97
N ASP A 120 -2.23 5.06 19.15
CA ASP A 120 -1.00 4.31 18.94
C ASP A 120 -1.12 3.37 17.74
N THR A 121 -0.12 3.34 16.87
CA THR A 121 0.01 2.29 15.86
C THR A 121 1.30 1.53 16.13
N LYS A 122 1.17 0.21 16.30
CA LYS A 122 2.27 -0.71 16.50
C LYS A 122 2.33 -1.71 15.36
N VAL A 123 3.53 -2.10 14.95
CA VAL A 123 3.77 -3.15 13.95
C VAL A 123 4.40 -4.36 14.62
N LYS A 124 3.99 -5.55 14.22
CA LYS A 124 4.56 -6.79 14.71
C LYS A 124 5.86 -7.10 13.98
N ASP A 125 6.94 -7.27 14.72
CA ASP A 125 8.24 -7.66 14.18
C ASP A 125 8.33 -9.19 13.91
N ALA A 126 9.47 -9.63 13.37
CA ALA A 126 9.71 -11.02 13.03
C ALA A 126 9.74 -11.96 14.25
N ASP A 127 10.03 -11.43 15.44
CA ASP A 127 10.03 -12.18 16.70
C ASP A 127 8.62 -12.24 17.33
N GLY A 128 7.66 -11.54 16.75
CA GLY A 128 6.27 -11.49 17.18
C GLY A 128 5.96 -10.39 18.20
N ASN A 129 6.90 -9.48 18.47
CA ASN A 129 6.70 -8.36 19.39
C ASN A 129 6.16 -7.13 18.66
N PHE A 130 5.32 -6.35 19.35
CA PHE A 130 4.76 -5.12 18.79
C PHE A 130 5.68 -3.91 19.09
N GLN A 131 6.12 -3.24 18.04
CA GLN A 131 6.94 -2.03 18.09
C GLN A 131 6.10 -0.80 17.73
N THR A 132 6.17 0.26 18.53
CA THR A 132 5.45 1.51 18.24
C THR A 132 6.02 2.19 17.01
N VAL A 133 5.16 2.43 16.02
CA VAL A 133 5.46 3.15 14.77
C VAL A 133 5.05 4.61 14.90
N SER A 134 3.92 4.88 15.54
CA SER A 134 3.42 6.21 15.81
C SER A 134 2.63 6.23 17.12
N SER A 135 2.69 7.37 17.81
CA SER A 135 1.87 7.69 18.97
C SER A 135 1.50 9.17 18.86
N VAL A 136 0.20 9.47 18.81
CA VAL A 136 -0.30 10.83 18.61
C VAL A 136 -1.32 11.14 19.70
N ASN A 137 -1.07 12.24 20.41
CA ASN A 137 -1.99 12.78 21.39
C ASN A 137 -2.89 13.83 20.72
N THR A 138 -4.19 13.74 20.94
CA THR A 138 -5.21 14.59 20.29
C THR A 138 -6.47 14.65 21.16
N ASN A 139 -7.38 15.57 20.84
CA ASN A 139 -8.73 15.63 21.38
C ASN A 139 -9.79 15.14 20.37
N MET A 140 -9.36 14.46 19.30
CA MET A 140 -10.21 14.01 18.20
C MET A 140 -10.51 12.51 18.28
N ALA A 141 -11.81 12.16 18.20
CA ALA A 141 -12.29 10.77 18.12
C ALA A 141 -11.91 10.05 16.83
N GLY A 142 -11.36 10.77 15.86
CA GLY A 142 -10.93 10.23 14.58
C GLY A 142 -9.43 10.40 14.39
N ASN A 143 -8.80 9.36 13.84
CA ASN A 143 -7.44 9.42 13.34
C ASN A 143 -7.41 8.85 11.92
N GLY A 144 -6.46 9.31 11.09
CA GLY A 144 -6.38 8.90 9.70
C GLY A 144 -4.95 8.57 9.30
N GLY A 145 -4.76 7.52 8.52
CA GLY A 145 -3.42 7.10 8.15
C GLY A 145 -3.35 6.09 7.02
N LYS A 146 -2.13 5.90 6.51
CA LYS A 146 -1.78 4.85 5.56
C LYS A 146 -0.87 3.83 6.22
N PHE A 147 -1.01 2.58 5.83
CA PHE A 147 -0.03 1.54 6.13
C PHE A 147 0.91 1.41 4.93
N PHE A 148 2.15 1.87 5.07
CA PHE A 148 3.13 1.87 3.97
C PHE A 148 3.88 0.55 3.81
N ALA A 149 3.61 -0.44 4.66
CA ALA A 149 4.20 -1.77 4.58
C ALA A 149 3.15 -2.83 4.93
N PRO A 150 3.22 -4.02 4.32
CA PRO A 150 2.40 -5.15 4.69
C PRO A 150 2.84 -5.71 6.04
N GLY A 151 1.91 -6.35 6.76
CA GLY A 151 2.21 -6.97 8.05
C GLY A 151 1.03 -6.96 9.01
N GLU A 152 1.26 -7.47 10.21
CA GLU A 152 0.30 -7.39 11.32
C GLU A 152 0.56 -6.13 12.13
N TYR A 153 -0.49 -5.33 12.33
CA TYR A 153 -0.49 -4.10 13.09
C TYR A 153 -1.46 -4.19 14.25
N GLN A 154 -1.22 -3.38 15.28
CA GLN A 154 -2.15 -3.12 16.36
C GLN A 154 -2.39 -1.62 16.42
N ILE A 155 -3.65 -1.21 16.35
CA ILE A 155 -4.07 0.18 16.55
C ILE A 155 -4.65 0.25 17.95
N GLY A 156 -4.01 1.01 18.82
CA GLY A 156 -4.49 1.31 20.16
C GLY A 156 -5.10 2.70 20.21
N ASN A 157 -6.12 2.84 21.06
CA ASN A 157 -6.65 4.11 21.48
C ASN A 157 -6.80 4.08 23.01
N GLY A 158 -6.30 5.11 23.68
CA GLY A 158 -6.64 5.41 25.06
C GLY A 158 -7.16 6.84 25.20
N GLY A 159 -8.40 6.98 25.62
CA GLY A 159 -9.08 8.24 25.92
C GLY A 159 -9.28 8.45 27.41
N ALA A 160 -9.14 9.70 27.86
CA ALA A 160 -9.48 10.12 29.22
C ALA A 160 -10.17 11.48 29.19
N ARG A 161 -11.18 11.67 30.06
CA ARG A 161 -11.86 12.96 30.23
C ARG A 161 -12.33 13.15 31.66
N GLN A 162 -12.26 14.38 32.15
CA GLN A 162 -12.73 14.72 33.48
C GLN A 162 -14.27 14.85 33.44
N GLY A 163 -14.95 14.04 34.25
CA GLY A 163 -16.37 14.17 34.53
C GLY A 163 -16.62 15.23 35.59
N ASP A 164 -17.81 15.83 35.56
CA ASP A 164 -18.23 16.82 36.56
C ASP A 164 -18.25 16.16 37.95
N GLY A 165 -17.36 16.61 38.82
CA GLY A 165 -17.34 16.21 40.22
C GLY A 165 -18.42 17.00 40.92
N GLY A 166 -19.46 16.34 41.44
CA GLY A 166 -20.52 17.01 42.19
C GLY A 166 -19.94 17.99 43.23
N GLU A 167 -20.41 19.24 43.17
CA GLU A 167 -20.01 20.41 43.97
C GLU A 167 -18.97 20.15 45.06
N GLY A 168 -17.69 20.19 44.68
CA GLY A 168 -16.58 20.33 45.61
C GLY A 168 -16.54 21.75 46.18
N ALA A 169 -16.43 21.86 47.50
CA ALA A 169 -16.53 23.11 48.25
C ALA A 169 -15.67 24.26 47.69
N GLU A 170 -16.23 25.48 47.76
CA GLU A 170 -15.58 26.72 47.33
C GLU A 170 -14.18 26.88 47.94
N ASP A 171 -13.22 27.23 47.08
CA ASP A 171 -11.82 27.49 47.39
C ASP A 171 -11.68 28.64 48.42
N VAL A 172 -11.53 28.29 49.70
CA VAL A 172 -11.09 29.26 50.71
C VAL A 172 -9.57 29.31 50.65
N THR A 173 -9.08 30.33 49.95
CA THR A 173 -7.68 30.71 49.92
C THR A 173 -7.19 31.07 51.33
N THR A 174 -6.59 30.12 52.05
CA THR A 174 -5.70 30.45 53.18
C THR A 174 -4.28 30.62 52.66
N GLY A 175 -3.92 31.87 52.40
CA GLY A 175 -2.53 32.25 52.25
C GLY A 175 -1.77 32.04 53.56
N ASN A 176 -0.55 31.52 53.46
CA ASN A 176 0.50 31.93 54.39
C ASN A 176 1.83 32.02 53.67
N GLU A 177 2.44 33.18 53.84
CA GLU A 177 3.76 33.56 53.38
C GLU A 177 4.84 32.79 54.16
N ASP A 178 5.91 32.39 53.46
CA ASP A 178 7.33 32.43 53.89
C ASP A 178 8.19 31.18 53.60
N GLU A 179 9.21 31.45 52.77
CA GLU A 179 10.64 31.09 52.83
C GLU A 179 11.17 29.66 52.53
N ASP A 180 11.93 29.62 51.42
CA ASP A 180 13.28 29.05 51.20
C ASP A 180 13.62 27.59 51.56
N GLY A 181 14.03 26.83 50.53
CA GLY A 181 14.88 25.63 50.70
C GLY A 181 14.95 24.72 49.47
N GLU A 182 16.16 24.50 48.98
CA GLU A 182 16.52 23.72 47.79
C GLU A 182 16.25 22.19 47.89
N GLU A 183 16.29 21.58 46.70
CA GLU A 183 16.61 20.18 46.36
C GLU A 183 15.49 19.21 45.96
N ALA A 184 15.86 18.40 44.96
CA ALA A 184 15.04 17.53 44.13
C ALA A 184 14.72 16.17 44.78
N ALA A 185 13.53 15.63 44.52
CA ALA A 185 13.25 14.19 44.46
C ALA A 185 11.88 13.94 43.83
N GLY A 186 11.71 12.76 43.24
CA GLY A 186 10.60 12.38 42.35
C GLY A 186 9.20 12.53 42.94
N GLY A 187 8.27 12.93 42.06
CA GLY A 187 6.85 13.02 42.35
C GLY A 187 6.22 11.65 42.50
N ASP A 188 6.18 11.17 43.74
CA ASP A 188 5.12 10.29 44.21
C ASP A 188 3.91 11.19 44.44
N GLN A 189 2.84 11.03 43.65
CA GLN A 189 1.58 11.73 43.94
C GLN A 189 0.97 11.07 45.18
N THR A 190 1.27 11.61 46.35
CA THR A 190 0.44 11.39 47.53
C THR A 190 -0.80 12.25 47.40
N ASP A 191 -1.96 11.61 47.23
CA ASP A 191 -3.27 12.21 47.45
C ASP A 191 -3.33 12.77 48.87
N GLU A 192 -2.98 14.04 49.05
CA GLU A 192 -3.31 14.79 50.26
C GLU A 192 -4.80 15.10 50.20
N ALA A 193 -5.60 14.20 50.78
CA ALA A 193 -7.03 14.42 50.92
C ALA A 193 -7.26 15.67 51.81
N LEU A 194 -7.84 16.72 51.22
CA LEU A 194 -8.28 17.91 51.94
C LEU A 194 -9.39 17.50 52.92
N VAL A 195 -9.08 17.55 54.21
CA VAL A 195 -10.03 17.28 55.29
C VAL A 195 -10.75 18.59 55.62
N GLY A 196 -12.06 18.62 55.43
CA GLY A 196 -12.88 19.78 55.81
C GLY A 196 -12.89 19.98 57.34
N GLU A 197 -13.29 21.16 57.80
CA GLU A 197 -13.30 21.58 59.22
C GLU A 197 -14.11 20.65 60.17
N ASN A 198 -14.82 19.68 59.61
CA ASN A 198 -15.69 18.72 60.30
C ASN A 198 -15.04 17.33 60.48
N GLY A 199 -13.83 17.11 59.95
CA GLY A 199 -13.12 15.82 60.06
C GLY A 199 -13.59 14.73 59.07
N GLU A 200 -14.42 15.07 58.09
CA GLU A 200 -14.78 14.20 56.97
C GLU A 200 -13.88 14.53 55.76
N THR A 201 -13.25 13.52 55.18
CA THR A 201 -12.57 13.64 53.88
C THR A 201 -13.62 13.91 52.81
N ALA A 202 -13.51 15.03 52.10
CA ALA A 202 -14.35 15.30 50.95
C ALA A 202 -13.98 14.32 49.83
N GLU A 203 -14.81 13.32 49.57
CA GLU A 203 -14.75 12.51 48.34
C GLU A 203 -15.31 13.30 47.13
N GLY A 204 -14.95 14.59 47.04
CA GLY A 204 -15.30 15.48 45.93
C GLY A 204 -14.11 15.69 45.00
N GLY A 205 -13.37 14.62 44.69
CA GLY A 205 -12.33 14.66 43.66
C GLY A 205 -12.97 14.61 42.28
N ALA A 206 -12.51 15.43 41.34
CA ALA A 206 -12.98 15.37 39.96
C ALA A 206 -12.78 13.94 39.40
N LYS A 207 -13.86 13.33 38.90
CA LYS A 207 -13.84 11.92 38.48
C LYS A 207 -13.30 11.83 37.07
N VAL A 208 -12.15 11.18 36.86
CA VAL A 208 -11.63 10.93 35.51
C VAL A 208 -12.28 9.68 34.93
N VAL A 209 -12.87 9.83 33.74
CA VAL A 209 -13.49 8.77 32.96
C VAL A 209 -12.50 8.32 31.90
N THR A 210 -12.21 7.02 31.85
CA THR A 210 -11.22 6.46 30.93
C THR A 210 -11.81 5.41 30.00
N ALA A 211 -11.33 5.35 28.77
CA ALA A 211 -11.76 4.42 27.75
C ALA A 211 -10.51 3.93 27.00
N ASN A 212 -10.33 2.61 26.84
CA ASN A 212 -9.16 2.09 26.14
C ASN A 212 -9.53 0.86 25.30
N GLN A 213 -8.96 0.77 24.11
CA GLN A 213 -9.09 -0.42 23.28
C GLN A 213 -7.92 -0.56 22.31
N ALA A 214 -7.72 -1.79 21.82
CA ALA A 214 -6.90 -2.02 20.65
C ALA A 214 -7.61 -2.93 19.63
N MET A 215 -7.37 -2.67 18.35
CA MET A 215 -7.77 -3.55 17.25
C MET A 215 -6.52 -4.13 16.57
N GLY A 216 -6.62 -5.36 16.07
CA GLY A 216 -5.59 -5.93 15.21
C GLY A 216 -5.93 -5.70 13.73
N VAL A 217 -4.91 -5.39 12.93
CA VAL A 217 -5.05 -5.12 11.50
C VAL A 217 -4.04 -5.97 10.72
N LEU A 218 -4.50 -6.65 9.67
CA LEU A 218 -3.64 -7.35 8.73
C LEU A 218 -3.55 -6.56 7.42
N VAL A 219 -2.39 -5.98 7.16
CA VAL A 219 -2.12 -5.19 5.95
C VAL A 219 -1.52 -6.11 4.89
N HIS A 220 -2.14 -6.08 3.71
CA HIS A 220 -1.77 -6.93 2.59
C HIS A 220 -0.97 -6.17 1.55
N ASP A 221 0.10 -6.81 1.08
CA ASP A 221 0.90 -6.35 -0.04
C ASP A 221 0.18 -6.61 -1.37
N VAL A 222 0.14 -5.56 -2.18
CA VAL A 222 -0.50 -5.48 -3.50
C VAL A 222 0.43 -4.86 -4.54
N THR A 223 1.73 -4.86 -4.25
CA THR A 223 2.76 -4.19 -5.03
C THR A 223 3.55 -5.20 -5.86
N PRO A 224 3.49 -5.15 -7.20
CA PRO A 224 4.26 -6.05 -8.04
C PRO A 224 5.76 -6.02 -7.72
N PRO A 225 6.46 -7.16 -7.78
CA PRO A 225 7.90 -7.19 -7.51
C PRO A 225 8.68 -6.42 -8.57
N ASP A 226 9.72 -5.72 -8.16
CA ASP A 226 10.68 -5.14 -9.10
C ASP A 226 11.49 -6.26 -9.77
N MET A 227 11.92 -6.04 -11.02
CA MET A 227 12.61 -7.06 -11.82
C MET A 227 13.79 -6.48 -12.61
N TRP A 228 14.86 -7.25 -12.67
CA TRP A 228 16.08 -6.94 -13.41
C TRP A 228 16.45 -8.09 -14.31
N ILE A 229 16.83 -7.77 -15.53
CA ILE A 229 17.27 -8.74 -16.51
C ILE A 229 18.56 -8.23 -17.12
N ALA A 230 19.62 -9.04 -17.12
CA ALA A 230 20.84 -8.78 -17.86
C ALA A 230 20.93 -9.73 -19.05
N PHE A 231 21.42 -9.18 -20.16
CA PHE A 231 21.67 -9.86 -21.42
C PHE A 231 23.14 -9.69 -21.79
N GLN A 232 23.80 -10.79 -22.13
CA GLN A 232 25.18 -10.79 -22.58
C GLN A 232 25.36 -11.59 -23.87
N GLU A 233 26.23 -11.10 -24.72
CA GLU A 233 26.71 -11.78 -25.91
C GLU A 233 28.22 -11.96 -25.87
N GLY A 234 28.70 -13.13 -26.29
CA GLY A 234 30.12 -13.45 -26.37
C GLY A 234 30.81 -12.92 -27.63
N ALA A 235 30.60 -11.65 -28.00
CA ALA A 235 31.28 -11.09 -29.18
C ALA A 235 31.83 -9.69 -28.95
N GLY A 236 32.93 -9.38 -29.63
CA GLY A 236 33.79 -8.22 -29.36
C GLY A 236 34.73 -8.47 -28.18
N ASN A 237 34.97 -7.42 -27.38
CA ASN A 237 35.84 -7.47 -26.19
C ASN A 237 35.09 -7.80 -24.88
N ILE A 238 33.83 -8.23 -24.96
CA ILE A 238 33.00 -8.52 -23.78
C ILE A 238 33.50 -9.81 -23.11
N ASP A 239 33.88 -9.71 -21.84
CA ASP A 239 34.17 -10.87 -21.00
C ASP A 239 32.86 -11.52 -20.53
N MET A 240 32.29 -12.33 -21.42
CA MET A 240 31.02 -13.02 -21.20
C MET A 240 31.14 -13.98 -20.02
N ALA A 241 30.19 -13.90 -19.10
CA ALA A 241 30.13 -14.83 -17.97
C ALA A 241 30.05 -16.29 -18.46
N ALA A 242 30.74 -17.21 -17.79
CA ALA A 242 30.79 -18.61 -18.21
C ALA A 242 29.47 -19.36 -17.99
N THR A 243 28.60 -18.81 -17.14
CA THR A 243 27.26 -19.35 -16.82
C THR A 243 26.28 -18.23 -16.50
N GLU A 244 24.98 -18.51 -16.62
CA GLU A 244 23.91 -17.59 -16.17
C GLU A 244 23.99 -17.31 -14.67
N GLN A 245 24.47 -18.26 -13.86
CA GLN A 245 24.65 -18.06 -12.41
C GLN A 245 25.78 -17.05 -12.11
N GLU A 246 26.87 -17.10 -12.87
CA GLU A 246 27.96 -16.12 -12.73
C GLU A 246 27.49 -14.71 -13.15
N LEU A 247 26.71 -14.62 -14.23
CA LEU A 247 26.07 -13.36 -14.63
C LEU A 247 25.12 -12.86 -13.53
N LYS A 248 24.30 -13.75 -12.96
CA LYS A 248 23.40 -13.42 -11.84
C LYS A 248 24.17 -12.89 -10.64
N ASN A 249 25.30 -13.49 -10.26
CA ASN A 249 26.12 -13.00 -9.15
C ASN A 249 26.66 -11.60 -9.41
N LYS A 250 27.17 -11.33 -10.62
CA LYS A 250 27.60 -9.99 -11.07
C LYS A 250 26.46 -8.97 -11.01
N MET A 251 25.23 -9.38 -11.33
CA MET A 251 24.04 -8.53 -11.22
C MET A 251 23.68 -8.20 -9.76
N VAL A 252 23.71 -9.19 -8.85
CA VAL A 252 23.30 -9.00 -7.44
C VAL A 252 24.12 -7.90 -6.79
N GLU A 253 25.44 -7.89 -6.99
CA GLU A 253 26.34 -6.88 -6.44
C GLU A 253 25.94 -5.46 -6.85
N LYS A 254 25.67 -5.25 -8.15
CA LYS A 254 25.25 -3.94 -8.68
C LYS A 254 23.85 -3.54 -8.21
N ILE A 255 22.93 -4.50 -8.10
CA ILE A 255 21.53 -4.25 -7.71
C ILE A 255 21.41 -3.89 -6.23
N VAL A 256 22.09 -4.63 -5.35
CA VAL A 256 22.12 -4.33 -3.91
C VAL A 256 22.73 -2.94 -3.68
N ALA A 257 23.84 -2.62 -4.36
CA ALA A 257 24.49 -1.31 -4.23
C ALA A 257 23.60 -0.13 -4.65
N ASN A 258 22.61 -0.36 -5.53
CA ASN A 258 21.73 0.68 -6.06
C ASN A 258 20.27 0.54 -5.61
N LEU A 259 20.01 -0.28 -4.58
CA LEU A 259 18.66 -0.54 -4.04
C LEU A 259 17.66 -0.96 -5.14
N GLY A 260 18.12 -1.70 -6.15
CA GLY A 260 17.31 -2.10 -7.29
C GLY A 260 17.09 -1.04 -8.37
N ARG A 261 17.64 0.16 -8.27
CA ARG A 261 17.50 1.16 -9.33
C ARG A 261 18.51 0.95 -10.45
N PRO A 262 18.26 1.47 -11.67
CA PRO A 262 19.31 1.61 -12.67
C PRO A 262 20.53 2.29 -12.05
N PHE A 263 21.69 1.63 -12.12
CA PHE A 263 22.93 2.14 -11.53
C PHE A 263 23.52 3.33 -12.30
N SER A 264 23.02 3.58 -13.51
CA SER A 264 23.35 4.74 -14.34
C SER A 264 22.20 5.09 -15.28
N GLN A 265 22.19 6.33 -15.75
CA GLN A 265 21.35 6.79 -16.86
C GLN A 265 22.17 7.03 -18.14
N LYS A 266 23.49 6.83 -18.09
CA LYS A 266 24.36 6.98 -19.26
C LYS A 266 24.57 5.63 -19.92
N ALA A 267 24.24 5.54 -21.20
CA ALA A 267 24.24 4.28 -21.95
C ALA A 267 25.64 3.64 -22.05
N ASP A 268 26.68 4.47 -22.10
CA ASP A 268 28.09 4.09 -22.15
C ASP A 268 28.62 3.48 -20.84
N GLU A 269 27.87 3.58 -19.74
CA GLU A 269 28.23 2.90 -18.48
C GLU A 269 27.73 1.44 -18.42
N PHE A 270 27.09 0.94 -19.50
CA PHE A 270 26.55 -0.41 -19.65
C PHE A 270 27.31 -1.22 -20.72
N GLU A 271 28.64 -1.28 -20.62
CA GLU A 271 29.49 -1.96 -21.61
C GLU A 271 29.52 -3.48 -21.46
N ASP A 272 29.44 -3.99 -20.22
CA ASP A 272 29.60 -5.42 -19.94
C ASP A 272 28.35 -6.25 -20.27
N ALA A 273 27.17 -5.64 -20.22
CA ALA A 273 25.88 -6.30 -20.45
C ALA A 273 24.81 -5.26 -20.76
N SER A 274 23.76 -5.69 -21.45
CA SER A 274 22.55 -4.88 -21.63
C SER A 274 21.50 -5.27 -20.59
N TYR A 275 20.83 -4.29 -20.01
CA TYR A 275 19.93 -4.48 -18.88
C TYR A 275 18.52 -3.98 -19.16
N VAL A 276 17.53 -4.68 -18.59
CA VAL A 276 16.17 -4.20 -18.39
C VAL A 276 15.95 -4.05 -16.88
N PHE A 277 15.43 -2.89 -16.49
CA PHE A 277 15.02 -2.56 -15.13
C PHE A 277 13.51 -2.33 -15.15
N VAL A 278 12.79 -2.98 -14.25
CA VAL A 278 11.37 -2.71 -13.96
C VAL A 278 11.29 -2.38 -12.48
N ASP A 279 11.13 -1.10 -12.15
CA ASP A 279 11.15 -0.63 -10.76
C ASP A 279 10.00 0.34 -10.45
N GLU A 280 9.38 0.27 -9.27
CA GLU A 280 8.34 1.22 -8.86
C GLU A 280 8.82 2.66 -8.60
N GLY A 281 10.11 2.96 -8.80
CA GLY A 281 10.64 4.31 -8.69
C GLY A 281 11.01 4.74 -7.27
N THR A 282 10.64 5.98 -6.92
CA THR A 282 10.92 6.61 -5.62
C THR A 282 9.93 6.15 -4.54
N ASN A 283 10.23 6.45 -3.28
CA ASN A 283 9.31 6.13 -2.18
C ASN A 283 7.96 6.84 -2.36
N ASP A 284 7.96 8.07 -2.89
CA ASP A 284 6.71 8.82 -3.12
C ASP A 284 5.85 8.17 -4.21
N GLU A 285 6.47 7.59 -5.25
CA GLU A 285 5.76 6.87 -6.32
C GLU A 285 5.26 5.51 -5.84
N ARG A 286 6.07 4.81 -5.04
CA ARG A 286 5.73 3.52 -4.43
C ARG A 286 4.60 3.64 -3.41
N ASN A 287 4.58 4.70 -2.60
CA ASN A 287 3.60 4.90 -1.52
C ASN A 287 2.27 5.51 -2.02
N LEU A 288 2.08 5.59 -3.34
CA LEU A 288 0.80 5.96 -3.93
C LEU A 288 -0.24 4.87 -3.71
N GLU A 289 -1.53 5.23 -3.74
CA GLU A 289 -2.58 4.22 -3.66
C GLU A 289 -2.41 3.18 -4.78
N PRO A 290 -2.78 1.91 -4.54
CA PRO A 290 -2.51 0.82 -5.49
C PRO A 290 -2.95 1.10 -6.93
N TRP A 291 -4.08 1.78 -7.13
CA TRP A 291 -4.61 2.14 -8.45
C TRP A 291 -3.91 3.33 -9.14
N LYS A 292 -3.00 4.01 -8.44
CA LYS A 292 -2.14 5.07 -8.99
C LYS A 292 -0.68 4.62 -9.15
N LYS A 293 -0.32 3.42 -8.66
CA LYS A 293 1.05 2.90 -8.78
C LYS A 293 1.42 2.63 -10.23
N THR A 294 2.69 2.89 -10.53
CA THR A 294 3.28 2.64 -11.84
C THR A 294 4.69 2.07 -11.64
N ALA A 295 5.19 1.35 -12.63
CA ALA A 295 6.59 0.97 -12.71
C ALA A 295 7.31 1.76 -13.80
N ARG A 296 8.59 2.02 -13.59
CA ARG A 296 9.52 2.52 -14.60
C ARG A 296 10.14 1.32 -15.29
N LEU A 297 9.93 1.22 -16.59
CA LEU A 297 10.73 0.36 -17.45
C LEU A 297 11.92 1.16 -17.96
N SER A 298 13.13 0.74 -17.63
CA SER A 298 14.36 1.30 -18.21
C SER A 298 15.14 0.22 -18.95
N VAL A 299 15.64 0.53 -20.14
CA VAL A 299 16.54 -0.35 -20.90
C VAL A 299 17.85 0.34 -21.18
N ALA A 300 18.94 -0.40 -21.02
CA ALA A 300 20.28 0.17 -21.05
C ALA A 300 21.29 -0.79 -21.71
N GLY A 301 22.10 -0.31 -22.65
CA GLY A 301 23.17 -1.08 -23.29
C GLY A 301 22.99 -1.26 -24.81
N ALA A 302 23.94 -1.97 -25.42
CA ALA A 302 24.07 -2.07 -26.87
C ALA A 302 22.99 -2.94 -27.55
N LEU A 303 22.41 -3.92 -26.84
CA LEU A 303 21.46 -4.87 -27.43
C LEU A 303 20.05 -4.27 -27.63
N PHE A 304 19.78 -3.04 -27.19
CA PHE A 304 18.51 -2.35 -27.43
C PHE A 304 18.54 -1.43 -28.66
N ASN A 305 19.60 -1.52 -29.46
CA ASN A 305 19.80 -0.79 -30.69
C ASN A 305 20.17 -1.78 -31.81
N ASP A 306 19.50 -1.69 -32.96
CA ASP A 306 19.73 -2.58 -34.10
C ASP A 306 21.12 -2.43 -34.74
N ARG A 307 21.79 -1.29 -34.49
CA ARG A 307 23.17 -1.02 -34.90
C ARG A 307 24.21 -1.34 -33.82
N GLY A 308 23.77 -1.71 -32.61
CA GLY A 308 24.67 -2.00 -31.50
C GLY A 308 25.30 -0.80 -30.82
N ALA A 309 24.80 0.40 -31.07
CA ALA A 309 25.20 1.57 -30.30
C ALA A 309 24.56 1.52 -28.90
N PRO A 310 25.29 1.86 -27.82
CA PRO A 310 24.72 1.94 -26.49
C PRO A 310 23.49 2.85 -26.47
N LYS A 311 22.42 2.37 -25.84
CA LYS A 311 21.15 3.10 -25.68
C LYS A 311 20.73 3.10 -24.22
N PHE A 312 20.20 4.20 -23.73
CA PHE A 312 19.43 4.27 -22.48
C PHE A 312 18.08 4.89 -22.79
N GLU A 313 17.00 4.22 -22.39
CA GLU A 313 15.64 4.71 -22.55
C GLU A 313 14.80 4.29 -21.35
N THR A 314 13.88 5.16 -20.94
CA THR A 314 12.98 4.91 -19.82
C THR A 314 11.55 5.29 -20.17
N LYS A 315 10.58 4.54 -19.65
CA LYS A 315 9.14 4.82 -19.79
C LYS A 315 8.37 4.37 -18.55
N THR A 316 7.24 5.01 -18.31
CA THR A 316 6.30 4.58 -17.27
C THR A 316 5.36 3.48 -17.80
N VAL A 317 5.06 2.51 -16.95
CA VAL A 317 4.17 1.37 -17.20
C VAL A 317 3.15 1.32 -16.08
N GLU A 318 1.87 1.27 -16.43
CA GLU A 318 0.80 1.24 -15.44
C GLU A 318 0.72 -0.12 -14.73
N SER A 319 0.51 -0.07 -13.41
CA SER A 319 0.14 -1.24 -12.61
C SER A 319 -1.34 -1.53 -12.79
N LYS A 320 -1.68 -2.79 -13.12
CA LYS A 320 -3.05 -3.23 -13.37
C LYS A 320 -3.48 -4.25 -12.33
N THR A 321 -4.79 -4.35 -12.08
CA THR A 321 -5.31 -5.44 -11.26
C THR A 321 -5.05 -6.78 -11.97
N LEU A 322 -4.52 -7.75 -11.24
CA LEU A 322 -4.37 -9.14 -11.67
C LEU A 322 -5.57 -9.96 -11.26
N ASN A 323 -6.00 -9.82 -10.01
CA ASN A 323 -7.17 -10.48 -9.47
C ASN A 323 -7.90 -9.53 -8.52
N GLU A 324 -9.19 -9.30 -8.80
CA GLU A 324 -10.05 -8.40 -8.02
C GLU A 324 -10.34 -8.94 -6.61
N GLU A 325 -10.52 -10.25 -6.42
CA GLU A 325 -10.85 -10.86 -5.13
C GLU A 325 -9.69 -10.79 -4.13
N THR A 326 -8.45 -10.85 -4.63
CA THR A 326 -7.25 -10.78 -3.78
C THR A 326 -6.57 -9.42 -3.80
N ALA A 327 -7.10 -8.49 -4.61
CA ALA A 327 -6.53 -7.19 -4.98
C ALA A 327 -5.06 -7.25 -5.46
N THR A 328 -4.59 -8.43 -5.88
CA THR A 328 -3.22 -8.58 -6.40
C THR A 328 -3.07 -7.81 -7.69
N ARG A 329 -1.87 -7.28 -7.93
CA ARG A 329 -1.57 -6.45 -9.10
C ARG A 329 -0.53 -7.06 -9.99
N GLN A 330 -0.41 -6.48 -11.18
CA GLN A 330 0.59 -6.86 -12.15
C GLN A 330 1.18 -5.69 -12.93
N ILE A 331 2.46 -5.83 -13.26
CA ILE A 331 3.13 -5.10 -14.33
C ILE A 331 3.31 -6.04 -15.51
N HIS A 332 2.77 -5.64 -16.66
CA HIS A 332 2.91 -6.38 -17.91
C HIS A 332 3.59 -5.53 -18.97
N ILE A 333 4.74 -5.99 -19.43
CA ILE A 333 5.54 -5.33 -20.45
C ILE A 333 5.62 -6.25 -21.67
N ALA A 334 5.05 -5.81 -22.78
CA ALA A 334 5.27 -6.38 -24.10
C ALA A 334 6.19 -5.43 -24.90
N GLY A 335 7.19 -6.01 -25.56
CA GLY A 335 7.97 -5.32 -26.59
C GLY A 335 7.40 -5.55 -27.98
N GLY A 336 7.85 -4.77 -28.95
CA GLY A 336 7.40 -4.83 -30.34
C GLY A 336 7.87 -3.64 -31.15
N ASP A 337 7.84 -3.74 -32.48
CA ASP A 337 8.41 -2.71 -33.37
C ASP A 337 7.74 -1.32 -33.22
N ASN A 338 6.49 -1.30 -32.76
CA ASN A 338 5.71 -0.09 -32.47
C ASN A 338 5.82 0.39 -31.02
N ASP A 339 6.52 -0.35 -30.17
CA ASP A 339 6.74 0.00 -28.78
C ASP A 339 8.09 0.70 -28.58
N ALA A 340 8.17 1.53 -27.55
CA ALA A 340 9.44 2.10 -27.06
C ALA A 340 10.51 1.00 -26.84
N LEU A 341 10.05 -0.18 -26.41
CA LEU A 341 10.86 -1.38 -26.30
C LEU A 341 10.70 -2.25 -27.55
N LYS A 342 11.54 -2.04 -28.56
CA LYS A 342 11.49 -2.82 -29.80
C LYS A 342 11.77 -4.31 -29.62
N GLY A 343 12.63 -4.64 -28.66
CA GLY A 343 13.12 -5.99 -28.41
C GLY A 343 14.61 -5.99 -28.08
N VAL A 344 15.21 -7.18 -28.08
CA VAL A 344 16.66 -7.36 -27.91
C VAL A 344 17.24 -7.80 -29.25
N PHE A 345 18.20 -7.04 -29.77
CA PHE A 345 18.92 -7.34 -30.99
C PHE A 345 20.10 -8.23 -30.65
N VAL A 346 20.09 -9.45 -31.18
CA VAL A 346 21.14 -10.45 -30.94
C VAL A 346 21.83 -10.90 -32.22
N ARG A 347 23.14 -11.15 -32.15
CA ARG A 347 23.92 -11.51 -33.34
C ARG A 347 23.80 -12.99 -33.68
N ARG A 348 23.65 -13.28 -34.98
CA ARG A 348 23.70 -14.64 -35.49
C ARG A 348 25.05 -15.29 -35.18
N ASN A 349 25.03 -16.55 -34.76
CA ASN A 349 26.19 -17.38 -34.42
C ASN A 349 27.05 -16.82 -33.28
N VAL A 350 26.49 -15.98 -32.42
CA VAL A 350 27.15 -15.48 -31.20
C VAL A 350 26.48 -16.13 -29.98
N PRO A 351 27.25 -16.67 -29.01
CA PRO A 351 26.69 -17.17 -27.76
C PRO A 351 25.95 -16.05 -27.01
N PHE A 352 24.72 -16.34 -26.61
CA PHE A 352 23.86 -15.42 -25.86
C PHE A 352 23.43 -16.05 -24.54
N ILE A 353 23.54 -15.30 -23.44
CA ILE A 353 23.01 -15.69 -22.13
C ILE A 353 22.23 -14.54 -21.53
N PHE A 354 21.35 -14.89 -20.60
CA PHE A 354 20.69 -13.92 -19.76
C PHE A 354 20.62 -14.41 -18.33
N ALA A 355 20.43 -13.47 -17.42
CA ALA A 355 20.05 -13.76 -16.05
C ALA A 355 19.01 -12.74 -15.61
N ALA A 356 18.14 -13.13 -14.69
CA ALA A 356 17.20 -12.22 -14.11
C ALA A 356 17.04 -12.48 -12.62
N MET A 357 16.62 -11.44 -11.93
CA MET A 357 16.27 -11.49 -10.52
C MET A 357 15.16 -10.50 -10.25
N SER A 358 14.45 -10.74 -9.15
CA SER A 358 13.45 -9.83 -8.64
C SER A 358 13.70 -9.57 -7.17
N VAL A 359 13.07 -8.54 -6.65
CA VAL A 359 12.94 -8.32 -5.21
C VAL A 359 11.47 -8.07 -4.93
N ASP A 360 11.10 -8.43 -3.72
CA ASP A 360 9.77 -8.20 -3.21
C ASP A 360 9.66 -6.75 -2.71
N ASN A 361 8.69 -6.00 -3.24
CA ASN A 361 8.47 -4.62 -2.80
C ASN A 361 7.75 -4.57 -1.43
N GLY A 362 6.98 -5.60 -1.08
CA GLY A 362 6.32 -5.73 0.22
C GLY A 362 7.31 -5.82 1.39
N ASN A 363 8.56 -6.23 1.17
CA ASN A 363 9.61 -6.19 2.19
C ASN A 363 10.62 -5.06 2.00
N ASN A 364 10.24 -3.98 1.30
CA ASN A 364 11.11 -2.86 0.95
C ASN A 364 12.39 -3.30 0.22
N ARG A 365 12.30 -4.29 -0.68
CA ARG A 365 13.44 -4.82 -1.45
C ARG A 365 14.52 -5.50 -0.60
N GLY A 366 14.16 -5.96 0.60
CA GLY A 366 15.09 -6.58 1.55
C GLY A 366 15.64 -7.93 1.09
N ASN A 367 14.94 -8.64 0.20
CA ASN A 367 15.36 -9.95 -0.29
C ASN A 367 15.23 -10.09 -1.80
N THR A 368 16.19 -10.79 -2.42
CA THR A 368 16.13 -11.17 -3.84
C THR A 368 15.42 -12.52 -4.00
N ALA A 369 14.78 -12.71 -5.15
CA ALA A 369 14.12 -13.94 -5.56
C ALA A 369 14.52 -14.34 -6.98
N GLU A 370 14.33 -15.62 -7.30
CA GLU A 370 14.55 -16.13 -8.64
C GLU A 370 13.41 -15.74 -9.58
N VAL A 371 13.75 -15.46 -10.84
CA VAL A 371 12.80 -15.12 -11.88
C VAL A 371 12.78 -16.24 -12.91
N ALA A 372 11.59 -16.75 -13.22
CA ALA A 372 11.44 -17.75 -14.26
C ALA A 372 11.67 -17.08 -15.62
N CYS A 373 12.75 -17.43 -16.31
CA CYS A 373 13.12 -16.86 -17.60
C CYS A 373 13.41 -17.94 -18.63
N ARG A 374 12.97 -17.71 -19.86
CA ARG A 374 13.23 -18.60 -21.00
C ARG A 374 13.18 -17.83 -22.31
N ILE A 375 13.66 -18.46 -23.37
CA ILE A 375 13.39 -18.04 -24.74
C ILE A 375 12.35 -18.99 -25.31
N GLU A 376 11.31 -18.44 -25.91
CA GLU A 376 10.27 -19.23 -26.57
C GLU A 376 10.09 -18.79 -28.03
N THR A 377 9.64 -19.70 -28.87
CA THR A 377 9.15 -19.40 -30.22
C THR A 377 7.77 -18.76 -30.15
N ALA A 378 7.27 -18.21 -31.27
CA ALA A 378 5.93 -17.61 -31.35
C ALA A 378 4.77 -18.53 -30.89
N ASP A 379 4.92 -19.85 -31.05
CA ASP A 379 3.95 -20.86 -30.60
C ASP A 379 4.15 -21.29 -29.13
N GLY A 380 5.03 -20.62 -28.38
CA GLY A 380 5.26 -20.82 -26.96
C GLY A 380 6.16 -22.01 -26.62
N LYS A 381 6.84 -22.61 -27.59
CA LYS A 381 7.82 -23.68 -27.32
C LYS A 381 9.12 -23.09 -26.85
N GLU A 382 9.66 -23.63 -25.77
CA GLU A 382 10.97 -23.23 -25.25
C GLU A 382 12.08 -23.58 -26.25
N VAL A 383 13.01 -22.65 -26.46
CA VAL A 383 14.19 -22.81 -27.30
C VAL A 383 15.28 -23.49 -26.49
N GLU A 384 15.87 -24.56 -27.02
CA GLU A 384 16.95 -25.26 -26.36
C GLU A 384 18.29 -24.51 -26.44
N LYS A 385 19.10 -24.62 -25.38
CA LYS A 385 20.46 -24.09 -25.32
C LYS A 385 21.43 -24.99 -26.09
N ASP A 386 22.43 -24.39 -26.72
CA ASP A 386 23.62 -25.07 -27.24
C ASP A 386 24.71 -25.04 -26.15
N GLY A 387 24.77 -26.11 -25.36
CA GLY A 387 25.63 -26.18 -24.17
C GLY A 387 25.15 -25.26 -23.05
N LYS A 388 25.87 -24.16 -22.81
CA LYS A 388 25.59 -23.20 -21.72
C LYS A 388 24.94 -21.89 -22.18
N ALA A 389 24.75 -21.71 -23.48
CA ALA A 389 24.27 -20.47 -24.08
C ALA A 389 23.24 -20.76 -25.17
N TYR A 390 22.50 -19.75 -25.59
CA TYR A 390 21.69 -19.80 -26.80
C TYR A 390 22.54 -19.46 -28.01
N LEU A 391 22.31 -20.16 -29.12
CA LEU A 391 23.03 -19.94 -30.36
C LEU A 391 22.05 -19.88 -31.54
N PHE A 392 21.81 -18.67 -32.04
CA PHE A 392 20.88 -18.45 -33.14
C PHE A 392 21.60 -18.51 -34.49
N ARG A 393 21.21 -19.47 -35.35
CA ARG A 393 21.90 -19.73 -36.62
C ARG A 393 21.30 -19.05 -37.83
N VAL A 394 20.08 -18.52 -37.72
CA VAL A 394 19.34 -17.93 -38.83
C VAL A 394 18.91 -16.52 -38.43
N PRO A 395 19.22 -15.48 -39.23
CA PRO A 395 18.75 -14.13 -38.97
C PRO A 395 17.22 -14.08 -39.12
N ASN A 396 16.57 -13.19 -38.38
CA ASN A 396 15.14 -12.96 -38.51
C ASN A 396 14.79 -11.46 -38.60
N TYR A 397 15.79 -10.57 -38.55
CA TYR A 397 15.61 -9.12 -38.62
C TYR A 397 16.46 -8.48 -39.74
N PRO A 398 15.92 -7.53 -40.53
CA PRO A 398 14.54 -7.01 -40.45
C PRO A 398 13.49 -8.02 -40.93
N ARG A 399 12.30 -8.02 -40.31
CA ARG A 399 11.24 -9.03 -40.58
C ARG A 399 10.80 -9.08 -42.05
N GLU A 400 10.92 -7.96 -42.77
CA GLU A 400 10.57 -7.88 -44.19
C GLU A 400 11.41 -8.80 -45.08
N ASP A 401 12.68 -9.01 -44.73
CA ASP A 401 13.63 -9.83 -45.47
C ASP A 401 13.59 -11.31 -45.03
N TYR A 402 13.02 -11.59 -43.86
CA TYR A 402 13.06 -12.90 -43.19
C TYR A 402 11.68 -13.39 -42.72
N LYS A 403 10.66 -13.18 -43.56
CA LYS A 403 9.25 -13.47 -43.23
C LYS A 403 8.98 -14.94 -42.89
N ASP A 404 9.77 -15.84 -43.47
CA ASP A 404 9.68 -17.29 -43.27
C ASP A 404 10.45 -17.79 -42.04
N GLN A 405 11.23 -16.92 -41.40
CA GLN A 405 12.07 -17.27 -40.26
C GLN A 405 11.29 -17.19 -38.94
N PRO A 406 11.61 -18.09 -37.99
CA PRO A 406 10.94 -18.13 -36.69
C PRO A 406 11.12 -16.83 -35.91
N GLU A 407 10.08 -16.49 -35.16
CA GLU A 407 10.11 -15.43 -34.17
C GLU A 407 10.43 -16.01 -32.80
N TYR A 408 11.32 -15.33 -32.10
CA TYR A 408 11.78 -15.69 -30.78
C TYR A 408 11.42 -14.59 -29.80
N PHE A 409 11.09 -14.97 -28.58
CA PHE A 409 10.73 -14.07 -27.51
C PHE A 409 11.50 -14.43 -26.26
N PHE A 410 12.12 -13.43 -25.64
CA PHE A 410 12.52 -13.54 -24.25
C PHE A 410 11.28 -13.34 -23.38
N VAL A 411 11.07 -14.25 -22.43
CA VAL A 411 9.99 -14.16 -21.45
C VAL A 411 10.55 -14.30 -20.06
N SER A 412 10.20 -13.36 -19.18
CA SER A 412 10.45 -13.44 -17.75
C SER A 412 9.18 -13.25 -16.93
N LYS A 413 9.13 -13.94 -15.80
CA LYS A 413 8.02 -13.91 -14.85
C LYS A 413 8.56 -13.90 -13.42
N ALA A 414 8.25 -12.84 -12.68
CA ALA A 414 8.52 -12.69 -11.26
C ALA A 414 7.20 -12.63 -10.49
N MET A 415 7.03 -13.46 -9.47
CA MET A 415 5.85 -13.48 -8.61
C MET A 415 6.30 -13.43 -7.15
N ASP A 416 5.71 -12.56 -6.34
CA ASP A 416 5.98 -12.47 -4.91
C ASP A 416 5.11 -13.46 -4.10
N LYS A 417 5.26 -13.43 -2.77
CA LYS A 417 4.52 -14.31 -1.86
C LYS A 417 3.02 -13.97 -1.78
N SER A 418 2.66 -12.72 -2.05
CA SER A 418 1.28 -12.22 -2.05
C SER A 418 0.55 -12.57 -3.35
N GLY A 419 1.28 -12.96 -4.39
CA GLY A 419 0.77 -13.30 -5.71
C GLY A 419 0.79 -12.15 -6.71
N ASN A 420 1.40 -10.99 -6.39
CA ASN A 420 1.59 -9.93 -7.37
C ASN A 420 2.64 -10.36 -8.41
N LEU A 421 2.55 -9.76 -9.59
CA LEU A 421 3.20 -10.31 -10.78
C LEU A 421 3.89 -9.24 -11.63
N THR A 422 5.16 -9.46 -11.95
CA THR A 422 5.85 -8.68 -12.99
C THR A 422 6.23 -9.60 -14.15
N THR A 423 5.83 -9.23 -15.36
CA THR A 423 6.09 -9.97 -16.59
C THR A 423 6.72 -9.09 -17.66
N VAL A 424 7.75 -9.61 -18.32
CA VAL A 424 8.35 -9.00 -19.51
C VAL A 424 8.36 -10.04 -20.62
N ARG A 425 7.81 -9.67 -21.78
CA ARG A 425 7.87 -10.45 -23.02
C ARG A 425 8.39 -9.57 -24.15
N MET A 426 9.57 -9.88 -24.66
CA MET A 426 10.25 -9.06 -25.67
C MET A 426 10.64 -9.89 -26.89
N PRO A 427 10.46 -9.37 -28.12
CA PRO A 427 11.02 -9.99 -29.31
C PRO A 427 12.54 -10.08 -29.23
N LEU A 428 13.10 -11.18 -29.74
CA LEU A 428 14.52 -11.32 -30.03
C LEU A 428 14.74 -11.20 -31.54
N HIS A 429 15.44 -10.15 -31.92
CA HIS A 429 15.77 -9.82 -33.30
C HIS A 429 17.17 -10.33 -33.64
N ILE A 430 17.25 -11.45 -34.35
CA ILE A 430 18.50 -12.05 -34.80
C ILE A 430 19.03 -11.27 -36.02
N VAL A 431 20.11 -10.52 -35.82
CA VAL A 431 20.72 -9.68 -36.86
C VAL A 431 21.91 -10.35 -37.52
N ASN A 432 22.12 -10.05 -38.81
CA ASN A 432 23.22 -10.60 -39.61
C ASN A 432 24.50 -9.73 -39.57
N ILE A 433 24.72 -8.97 -38.50
CA ILE A 433 25.75 -7.93 -38.45
C ILE A 433 26.85 -8.34 -37.48
N GLN A 434 27.91 -8.99 -37.97
CA GLN A 434 29.16 -9.17 -37.20
C GLN A 434 29.93 -7.84 -37.06
N ALA A 435 29.77 -6.89 -38.00
CA ALA A 435 30.67 -5.74 -38.15
C ALA A 435 30.28 -4.42 -37.42
N ALA A 436 29.04 -4.26 -36.92
CA ALA A 436 28.60 -2.97 -36.35
C ALA A 436 28.98 -2.78 -34.86
N PHE A 437 29.19 -3.88 -34.13
CA PHE A 437 29.51 -3.85 -32.69
C PHE A 437 31.03 -3.82 -32.40
N GLU A 438 31.89 -4.07 -33.38
CA GLU A 438 33.36 -4.12 -33.20
C GLU A 438 34.06 -2.75 -33.34
N GLY A 439 33.30 -1.66 -33.39
CA GLY A 439 33.82 -0.31 -33.41
C GLY A 439 33.87 0.28 -34.82
N GLY A 440 33.19 1.42 -34.98
CA GLY A 440 33.31 2.30 -36.13
C GLY A 440 34.73 2.87 -36.27
N ARG A 441 35.64 2.09 -36.83
CA ARG A 441 36.84 2.57 -37.49
C ARG A 441 36.69 2.30 -38.98
N ASN A 442 35.87 3.13 -39.64
CA ASN A 442 35.90 3.47 -41.08
C ASN A 442 34.53 4.00 -41.56
N GLN A 443 33.96 4.99 -40.84
CA GLN A 443 33.06 5.98 -41.46
C GLN A 443 33.49 7.36 -41.02
#